data_AF-A0A3C1V3R8-F1
#
_entry.id   AF-A0A3C1V3R8-F1
#
_cell.length_a   1.000
_cell.length_b   1.000
_cell.length_c   1.000
_cell.angle_alpha   90.00
_cell.angle_beta   90.00
_cell.angle_gamma   90.00
#
_symmetry.space_group_name_H-M   'P 1'
#
loop_
_entity.id
_entity.type
_entity.pdbx_description
1 polymer ?
#
loop_
_entity_poly.entity_id
_entity_poly.type
_entity_poly.pdbx_seq_one_letter_code
_entity_poly.pdbx_strand_id
1 'polypeptide(L)'
;ATAAAAAGACGVVLECVPSKLAAEITAAIEIPTIGIGAGLDCDGQVLVLHDLIGLSIDRIPRFVRSYADTKGTILDAVTSWRQDVESKKFPAESETLA
;
A
#
# COMPACT_ATOMS: atom_id res chain seq x y z
N ALA A 1 -9.37 21.71 4.42
CA ALA A 1 -8.48 21.96 3.28
C ALA A 1 -8.05 23.42 3.20
N THR A 2 -8.95 24.38 2.99
CA THR A 2 -8.63 25.82 2.87
C THR A 2 -7.81 26.38 4.04
N ALA A 3 -8.16 26.04 5.29
CA ALA A 3 -7.39 26.49 6.46
C ALA A 3 -5.94 25.98 6.45
N ALA A 4 -5.72 24.72 6.02
CA ALA A 4 -4.38 24.16 5.91
C ALA A 4 -3.58 24.82 4.77
N ALA A 5 -4.22 25.06 3.62
CA ALA A 5 -3.63 25.79 2.51
C ALA A 5 -3.22 27.22 2.91
N ALA A 6 -4.12 27.95 3.57
CA ALA A 6 -3.86 29.30 4.08
C ALA A 6 -2.74 29.33 5.15
N ALA A 7 -2.57 28.24 5.90
CA ALA A 7 -1.48 28.08 6.86
C ALA A 7 -0.13 27.70 6.20
N GLY A 8 -0.07 27.56 4.87
CA GLY A 8 1.16 27.29 4.13
C GLY A 8 1.48 25.79 3.96
N ALA A 9 0.49 24.90 4.10
CA ALA A 9 0.70 23.49 3.74
C ALA A 9 1.09 23.37 2.25
N CYS A 10 2.03 22.46 1.94
CA CYS A 10 2.46 22.21 0.55
C CYS A 10 1.56 21.20 -0.20
N GLY A 11 0.59 20.61 0.49
CA GLY A 11 -0.37 19.65 -0.03
C GLY A 11 -1.25 19.11 1.09
N VAL A 12 -2.34 18.44 0.74
CA VAL A 12 -3.27 17.84 1.72
C VAL A 12 -3.70 16.43 1.30
N VAL A 13 -3.74 15.51 2.26
CA VAL A 13 -4.31 14.17 2.04
C VAL A 13 -5.82 14.22 2.30
N LEU A 14 -6.60 13.70 1.36
CA LEU A 14 -8.04 13.49 1.50
C LEU A 14 -8.29 11.98 1.69
N GLU A 15 -8.69 11.60 2.90
CA GLU A 15 -8.92 10.20 3.27
C GLU A 15 -10.40 9.92 3.49
N CYS A 16 -10.92 8.88 2.82
CA CYS A 16 -12.32 8.44 2.95
C CYS A 16 -13.35 9.56 2.70
N VAL A 17 -13.04 10.50 1.81
CA VAL A 17 -13.92 11.60 1.41
C VAL A 17 -14.79 11.18 0.23
N PRO A 18 -16.11 11.46 0.21
CA PRO A 18 -16.95 11.19 -0.97
C PRO A 18 -16.36 11.84 -2.23
N SER A 19 -16.32 11.11 -3.35
CA SER A 19 -15.60 11.54 -4.57
C SER A 19 -16.00 12.94 -5.06
N LYS A 20 -17.31 13.24 -5.05
CA LYS A 20 -17.81 14.57 -5.45
C LYS A 20 -17.25 15.69 -4.54
N LEU A 21 -17.21 15.45 -3.23
CA LEU A 21 -16.67 16.42 -2.28
C LEU A 21 -15.16 16.55 -2.43
N ALA A 22 -14.45 15.46 -2.69
CA ALA A 22 -13.01 15.52 -2.97
C ALA A 22 -12.72 16.36 -4.23
N ALA A 23 -13.50 16.17 -5.30
CA ALA A 23 -13.39 16.97 -6.53
C ALA A 23 -13.65 18.47 -6.25
N GLU A 24 -14.68 18.79 -5.47
CA GLU A 24 -14.97 20.17 -5.06
C GLU A 24 -13.82 20.77 -4.23
N ILE A 25 -13.21 19.99 -3.33
CA ILE A 25 -12.06 20.43 -2.54
C ILE A 25 -10.83 20.66 -3.42
N THR A 26 -10.50 19.73 -4.32
CA THR A 26 -9.36 19.85 -5.25
C THR A 26 -9.49 21.10 -6.11
N ALA A 27 -10.68 21.38 -6.64
CA ALA A 27 -10.91 22.58 -7.45
C ALA A 27 -10.85 23.90 -6.65
N ALA A 28 -10.99 23.84 -5.32
CA ALA A 28 -11.12 25.02 -4.47
C ALA A 28 -9.81 25.49 -3.80
N ILE A 29 -8.72 24.72 -3.90
CA ILE A 29 -7.42 25.07 -3.29
C ILE A 29 -6.30 24.97 -4.32
N GLU A 30 -5.27 25.82 -4.21
CA GLU A 30 -4.15 25.84 -5.17
C GLU A 30 -3.08 24.76 -4.90
N ILE A 31 -3.08 24.18 -3.70
CA ILE A 31 -2.09 23.17 -3.31
C ILE A 31 -2.57 21.76 -3.69
N PRO A 32 -1.65 20.83 -4.02
CA PRO A 32 -2.03 19.48 -4.43
C PRO A 32 -2.85 18.72 -3.39
N THR A 33 -3.90 18.03 -3.85
CA THR A 33 -4.64 17.03 -3.06
C THR A 33 -4.15 15.61 -3.37
N ILE A 34 -3.97 14.80 -2.32
CA ILE A 34 -3.58 13.39 -2.43
C ILE A 34 -4.70 12.52 -1.88
N GLY A 35 -5.33 11.72 -2.75
CA GLY A 35 -6.47 10.89 -2.39
C GLY A 35 -6.09 9.51 -1.85
N ILE A 36 -6.78 9.06 -0.80
CA ILE A 36 -6.87 7.64 -0.41
C ILE A 36 -8.32 7.32 -0.07
N GLY A 37 -8.97 6.57 -0.97
CA GLY A 37 -10.43 6.37 -0.89
C GLY A 37 -11.23 7.66 -1.09
N ALA A 38 -10.67 8.62 -1.85
CA ALA A 38 -11.29 9.92 -2.13
C ALA A 38 -11.73 10.11 -3.61
N GLY A 39 -11.70 9.04 -4.41
CA GLY A 39 -11.99 9.12 -5.85
C GLY A 39 -10.80 9.59 -6.68
N LEU A 40 -11.02 9.69 -7.99
CA LEU A 40 -9.98 9.94 -8.99
C LEU A 40 -9.65 11.43 -9.20
N ASP A 41 -10.49 12.33 -8.70
CA ASP A 41 -10.38 13.78 -8.92
C ASP A 41 -9.46 14.49 -7.90
N CYS A 42 -8.58 13.74 -7.22
CA CYS A 42 -7.45 14.32 -6.49
C CYS A 42 -6.22 14.40 -7.42
N ASP A 43 -5.32 15.35 -7.18
CA ASP A 43 -4.13 15.56 -8.04
C ASP A 43 -3.14 14.39 -7.99
N GLY A 44 -3.14 13.65 -6.88
CA GLY A 44 -2.37 12.43 -6.69
C GLY A 44 -3.14 11.40 -5.88
N GLN A 45 -2.54 10.21 -5.73
CA GLN A 45 -3.09 9.10 -4.98
C GLN A 45 -2.04 8.52 -4.04
N VAL A 46 -2.50 8.00 -2.90
CA VAL A 46 -1.66 7.27 -1.95
C VAL A 46 -2.36 5.98 -1.52
N LEU A 47 -1.59 4.92 -1.34
CA LEU A 47 -2.01 3.67 -0.71
C LEU A 47 -0.94 3.23 0.28
N VAL A 48 -1.36 2.49 1.30
CA VAL A 48 -0.42 1.82 2.21
C VAL A 48 0.29 0.71 1.45
N LEU A 49 1.61 0.64 1.55
CA LEU A 49 2.41 -0.35 0.81
C LEU A 49 1.92 -1.78 1.06
N HIS A 50 1.69 -2.16 2.32
CA HIS A 50 1.23 -3.51 2.70
C HIS A 50 -0.10 -3.89 2.02
N ASP A 51 -1.02 -2.94 1.89
CA ASP A 51 -2.29 -3.12 1.18
C ASP A 51 -2.06 -3.26 -0.33
N LEU A 52 -1.15 -2.43 -0.88
CA LEU A 52 -0.78 -2.44 -2.31
C LEU A 52 -0.16 -3.77 -2.73
N ILE A 53 0.65 -4.39 -1.88
CA ILE A 53 1.39 -5.63 -2.22
C ILE A 53 0.78 -6.90 -1.59
N GLY A 54 -0.41 -6.81 -1.00
CA GLY A 54 -1.13 -7.97 -0.47
C GLY A 54 -0.45 -8.63 0.73
N LEU A 55 0.16 -7.84 1.61
CA LEU A 55 0.69 -8.30 2.91
C LEU A 55 -0.31 -8.15 4.06
N SER A 56 -1.32 -7.30 3.90
CA SER A 56 -2.34 -7.08 4.93
C SER A 56 -3.14 -8.37 5.19
N ILE A 57 -3.26 -8.73 6.46
CA ILE A 57 -3.78 -10.03 6.91
C ILE A 57 -5.30 -9.97 7.18
N ASP A 58 -5.82 -8.77 7.47
CA ASP A 58 -7.19 -8.52 7.91
C ASP A 58 -8.05 -7.79 6.86
N ARG A 59 -8.98 -6.94 7.32
CA ARG A 59 -9.98 -6.23 6.54
C ARG A 59 -9.34 -5.21 5.60
N ILE A 60 -9.14 -5.62 4.35
CA ILE A 60 -8.74 -4.73 3.26
C ILE A 60 -9.86 -3.70 3.00
N PRO A 61 -9.60 -2.39 3.10
CA PRO A 61 -10.59 -1.36 2.79
C PRO A 61 -11.09 -1.47 1.35
N ARG A 62 -12.37 -1.14 1.12
CA ARG A 62 -13.01 -1.29 -0.20
C ARG A 62 -12.34 -0.51 -1.33
N PHE A 63 -11.61 0.56 -1.01
CA PHE A 63 -10.92 1.41 -1.97
C PHE A 63 -9.52 0.90 -2.32
N VAL A 64 -9.04 -0.17 -1.68
CA VAL A 64 -7.75 -0.77 -1.97
C VAL A 64 -7.88 -1.74 -3.14
N ARG A 65 -6.96 -1.62 -4.09
CA ARG A 65 -6.64 -2.67 -5.06
C ARG A 65 -5.28 -3.24 -4.71
N SER A 66 -5.19 -4.53 -4.37
CA SER A 66 -3.90 -5.20 -4.29
C SER A 66 -3.34 -5.46 -5.68
N TYR A 67 -2.04 -5.27 -5.84
CA TYR A 67 -1.27 -5.48 -7.08
C TYR A 67 -0.36 -6.71 -6.98
N ALA A 68 -0.22 -7.32 -5.81
CA ALA A 68 0.55 -8.55 -5.61
C ALA A 68 -0.05 -9.44 -4.52
N ASP A 69 0.27 -10.74 -4.55
CA ASP A 69 0.06 -11.66 -3.44
C ASP A 69 1.41 -11.98 -2.79
N THR A 70 1.97 -10.98 -2.11
CA THR A 70 3.26 -11.15 -1.43
C THR A 70 3.13 -12.10 -0.25
N LYS A 71 1.94 -12.16 0.39
CA LYS A 71 1.66 -13.13 1.44
C LYS A 71 1.81 -14.57 0.94
N GLY A 72 1.18 -14.92 -0.19
CA GLY A 72 1.33 -16.23 -0.81
C GLY A 72 2.79 -16.53 -1.16
N THR A 73 3.47 -15.57 -1.78
CA THR A 73 4.89 -15.71 -2.15
C THR A 73 5.79 -15.98 -0.93
N ILE A 74 5.59 -15.26 0.18
CA ILE A 74 6.34 -15.47 1.43
C ILE A 74 6.00 -16.84 2.04
N LEU A 75 4.72 -17.21 2.06
CA LEU A 75 4.28 -18.49 2.61
C LEU A 75 4.90 -19.67 1.85
N ASP A 76 4.90 -19.60 0.52
CA ASP A 76 5.51 -20.62 -0.33
C ASP A 76 7.02 -20.70 -0.08
N ALA A 77 7.73 -19.57 -0.05
CA ALA A 77 9.17 -19.54 0.19
C ALA A 77 9.55 -20.15 1.55
N VAL A 78 8.84 -19.77 2.63
CA VAL A 78 9.09 -20.31 3.98
C VAL A 78 8.74 -21.79 4.06
N THR A 79 7.66 -22.21 3.39
CA THR A 79 7.24 -23.63 3.36
C THR A 79 8.25 -24.49 2.61
N SER A 80 8.70 -24.05 1.43
CA SER A 80 9.73 -24.75 0.66
C SER A 80 11.04 -24.84 1.44
N TRP A 81 11.50 -23.73 2.03
CA TRP A 81 12.69 -23.73 2.87
C TRP A 81 12.57 -24.70 4.04
N ARG A 82 11.42 -24.71 4.73
CA ARG A 82 11.15 -25.68 5.81
C ARG A 82 11.26 -27.13 5.32
N GLN A 83 10.67 -27.45 4.16
CA GLN A 83 10.73 -28.79 3.58
C GLN A 83 12.17 -29.19 3.24
N ASP A 84 12.98 -28.27 2.73
CA ASP A 84 14.38 -28.54 2.41
C ASP A 84 15.21 -28.77 3.69
N VAL A 85 14.93 -28.05 4.79
CA VAL A 85 15.55 -28.30 6.10
C VAL A 85 15.15 -29.67 6.66
N GLU A 86 13.85 -29.99 6.69
CA GLU A 86 13.33 -31.25 7.23
C GLU A 86 13.83 -32.47 6.43
N SER A 87 13.97 -32.31 5.11
CA SER A 87 14.50 -33.34 4.21
C SER A 87 16.02 -33.33 4.08
N LYS A 88 16.72 -32.48 4.82
CA LYS A 88 18.19 -32.31 4.78
C LYS A 88 18.75 -31.99 3.39
N LYS A 89 17.97 -31.31 2.54
CA LYS A 89 18.43 -30.72 1.28
C LYS A 89 19.10 -29.36 1.50
N PHE A 90 18.71 -28.67 2.57
CA PHE A 90 19.34 -27.42 3.00
C PHE A 90 19.99 -27.58 4.39
N PRO A 91 21.21 -27.05 4.61
CA PRO A 91 22.11 -26.54 3.56
C PRO A 91 22.68 -27.69 2.71
N ALA A 92 22.89 -27.42 1.43
CA ALA A 92 23.67 -28.27 0.54
C ALA A 92 25.18 -28.08 0.78
N GLU A 93 26.00 -28.97 0.19
CA GLU A 93 27.46 -28.87 0.28
C GLU A 93 27.99 -27.53 -0.27
N SER A 94 27.40 -27.02 -1.36
CA SER A 94 27.75 -25.70 -1.93
C SER A 94 27.37 -24.51 -1.05
N GLU A 95 26.55 -24.72 -0.03
CA GLU A 95 26.06 -23.68 0.91
C GLU A 95 26.76 -23.78 2.26
N THR A 96 27.71 -24.70 2.42
CA THR A 96 28.44 -24.96 3.66
C THR A 96 29.91 -24.56 3.51
N LEU A 97 30.46 -23.82 4.49
CA LEU A 97 31.88 -23.50 4.54
C LEU A 97 32.67 -24.66 5.15
N ALA A 98 33.87 -24.92 4.62
CA ALA A 98 34.79 -25.96 5.08
C ALA A 98 35.47 -25.62 6.42
#